data_AF-A0A1J4TZA1-F1
#
_entry.id   AF-A0A1J4TZA1-F1
#
_cell.length_a   1.000
_cell.length_b   1.000
_cell.length_c   1.000
_cell.angle_alpha   90.00
_cell.angle_beta   90.00
_cell.angle_gamma   90.00
#
_symmetry.space_group_name_H-M   'P 1'
#
loop_
_entity.id
_entity.type
_entity.pdbx_description
1 polymer ?
#
loop_
_entity_poly.entity_id
_entity_poly.type
_entity_poly.pdbx_seq_one_letter_code
_entity_poly.pdbx_strand_id
1 'polypeptide(L)' 'YTTNPIESLNATIKRKTKSKGSFPTEASAFKVMYLATQEQQEKWNMSSIRSWFEIYPQLCIFFSEIMSKYTK' A
#
# COMPACT_ATOMS: atom_id res chain seq x y z
N TYR A 1 -12.60 11.54 2.41
CA TYR A 1 -12.04 10.21 2.09
C TYR A 1 -11.21 10.34 0.81
N THR A 2 -10.02 9.73 0.74
CA THR A 2 -9.18 9.72 -0.48
C THR A 2 -9.12 8.29 -1.03
N THR A 3 -9.41 8.11 -2.30
CA THR A 3 -9.38 6.80 -2.99
C THR A 3 -8.06 6.54 -3.70
N ASN A 4 -7.21 7.57 -3.84
CA ASN A 4 -5.98 7.53 -4.62
C ASN A 4 -4.99 6.40 -4.22
N PRO A 5 -4.75 6.11 -2.92
CA PRO A 5 -3.85 5.01 -2.55
C PRO A 5 -4.32 3.62 -3.03
N ILE A 6 -5.63 3.37 -3.01
CA ILE A 6 -6.21 2.09 -3.44
C ILE A 6 -6.31 2.02 -4.97
N GLU A 7 -6.75 3.11 -5.60
CA GLU A 7 -6.84 3.20 -7.06
C GLU A 7 -5.47 3.08 -7.73
N SER A 8 -4.43 3.72 -7.17
CA SER A 8 -3.07 3.64 -7.69
C SER A 8 -2.47 2.23 -7.61
N LEU A 9 -2.71 1.49 -6.53
CA LEU A 9 -2.34 0.09 -6.42
C LEU A 9 -3.06 -0.76 -7.49
N ASN A 10 -4.39 -0.61 -7.59
CA ASN A 10 -5.21 -1.35 -8.56
C ASN A 10 -4.79 -1.04 -10.00
N ALA A 11 -4.46 0.21 -10.31
CA ALA A 11 -3.97 0.62 -11.62
C ALA A 11 -2.61 -0.04 -11.95
N THR A 12 -1.69 -0.11 -10.98
CA THR A 12 -0.40 -0.81 -11.15
C THR A 12 -0.59 -2.30 -11.39
N ILE A 13 -1.44 -2.97 -10.59
CA ILE A 13 -1.75 -4.40 -10.77
C ILE A 13 -2.36 -4.65 -12.15
N LYS A 14 -3.38 -3.87 -12.53
CA LYS A 14 -4.05 -4.00 -13.84
C LYS A 14 -3.10 -3.78 -15.01
N ARG A 15 -2.17 -2.82 -14.91
CA ARG A 15 -1.14 -2.58 -15.93
C ARG A 15 -0.24 -3.80 -16.11
N LYS A 16 0.21 -4.41 -15.01
CA LYS A 16 1.11 -5.56 -15.04
C LYS A 16 0.42 -6.83 -15.55
N THR A 17 -0.82 -7.06 -15.15
CA THR A 17 -1.58 -8.24 -15.61
C THR A 17 -2.05 -8.09 -17.06
N LYS A 18 -2.51 -6.92 -17.51
CA LYS A 18 -2.98 -6.70 -18.89
C LYS A 18 -1.90 -6.98 -19.96
N SER A 19 -0.63 -6.78 -19.62
CA SER A 19 0.50 -7.09 -20.53
C SER A 19 0.78 -8.59 -20.71
N LYS A 20 0.20 -9.45 -19.87
CA LYS A 20 0.39 -10.91 -19.90
C LYS A 20 -0.92 -11.52 -20.42
N GLY A 21 -0.87 -12.22 -21.55
CA GLY A 21 -2.07 -12.79 -22.19
C GLY A 21 -2.79 -13.81 -21.32
N SER A 22 -2.13 -14.92 -21.00
CA SER A 22 -2.62 -15.95 -20.07
C SER A 22 -1.48 -16.38 -19.14
N PHE A 23 -1.82 -16.72 -17.90
CA PHE A 23 -0.87 -17.25 -16.93
C PHE A 23 -0.82 -18.77 -17.04
N PRO A 24 0.36 -19.38 -17.28
CA PRO A 24 0.48 -20.83 -17.45
C PRO A 24 0.22 -21.61 -16.16
N THR A 25 0.43 -20.99 -15.00
CA THR A 25 0.16 -21.59 -13.68
C THR A 25 -0.31 -20.53 -12.69
N GLU A 26 -1.01 -20.95 -11.64
CA GLU A 26 -1.41 -20.07 -10.53
C GLU A 26 -0.19 -19.41 -9.86
N ALA A 27 0.89 -20.16 -9.65
CA ALA A 27 2.15 -19.64 -9.12
C ALA A 27 2.73 -18.51 -9.97
N SER A 28 2.62 -18.60 -11.30
CA SER A 28 3.08 -17.53 -12.20
C SER A 28 2.24 -16.25 -12.08
N ALA A 29 0.94 -16.37 -11.83
CA ALA A 29 0.05 -15.24 -11.57
C ALA A 29 0.42 -14.56 -10.23
N PHE A 30 0.58 -15.35 -9.16
CA PHE A 30 1.00 -14.82 -7.86
C PHE A 30 2.37 -14.16 -7.90
N LYS A 31 3.33 -14.71 -8.66
CA LYS A 31 4.66 -14.09 -8.83
C LYS A 31 4.55 -12.70 -9.46
N VAL A 32 3.72 -12.52 -10.47
CA VAL A 32 3.51 -11.20 -11.09
C VAL A 32 2.83 -10.23 -10.13
N MET A 33 1.84 -10.69 -9.37
CA MET A 33 1.19 -9.87 -8.35
C MET A 33 2.17 -9.44 -7.25
N TYR A 34 3.00 -10.36 -6.75
CA TYR A 34 4.06 -10.06 -5.79
C TYR A 34 5.00 -8.96 -6.31
N LEU A 35 5.52 -9.11 -7.54
CA LEU A 35 6.41 -8.12 -8.15
C LEU A 35 5.73 -6.76 -8.33
N ALA A 36 4.45 -6.73 -8.68
CA ALA A 36 3.68 -5.49 -8.80
C ALA A 36 3.54 -4.78 -7.44
N THR A 37 3.29 -5.54 -6.37
CA THR A 37 3.19 -5.00 -5.00
C THR A 37 4.54 -4.47 -4.52
N GLN A 38 5.65 -5.16 -4.82
CA GLN A 38 7.00 -4.69 -4.50
C GLN A 38 7.30 -3.35 -5.18
N GLU A 39 6.99 -3.19 -6.48
CA GLU A 39 7.15 -1.90 -7.19
C GLU A 39 6.32 -0.79 -6.54
N GLN A 40 5.11 -1.10 -6.08
CA GLN A 40 4.25 -0.12 -5.42
C GLN A 40 4.77 0.25 -4.02
N GLN A 41 5.31 -0.72 -3.29
CA GLN A 41 5.92 -0.52 -1.97
C GLN A 41 7.12 0.43 -2.05
N GLU A 42 7.97 0.31 -3.07
CA GLU A 42 9.07 1.26 -3.30
C GLU A 42 8.56 2.71 -3.45
N LYS A 43 7.45 2.91 -4.17
CA LYS A 43 6.83 4.25 -4.33
C LYS A 43 6.29 4.79 -3.01
N TRP A 44 5.70 3.92 -2.19
CA TRP A 44 5.22 4.30 -0.86
C TRP A 44 6.36 4.64 0.08
N ASN A 45 7.50 3.95 0.01
CA ASN A 45 8.69 4.28 0.81
C ASN A 45 9.26 5.67 0.46
N MET A 46 9.17 6.07 -0.81
CA MET A 46 9.60 7.40 -1.25
C MET A 46 8.60 8.51 -0.92
N SER A 47 7.37 8.17 -0.51
CA SER A 47 6.28 9.12 -0.28
C SER A 47 5.94 9.20 1.20
N SER A 48 5.98 10.39 1.79
CA SER A 48 5.51 10.58 3.17
C SER A 48 4.01 10.84 3.24
N ILE A 49 3.38 10.44 4.35
CA ILE A 49 1.99 10.83 4.62
C ILE A 49 1.96 12.33 4.90
N ARG A 50 1.20 13.07 4.07
CA ARG A 50 1.04 14.51 4.24
C ARG A 50 0.40 14.81 5.60
N SER A 51 0.93 15.82 6.29
CA SER A 51 0.44 16.28 7.60
C SER A 51 0.48 15.21 8.70
N TRP A 52 1.38 14.22 8.59
CA TRP A 52 1.54 13.19 9.63
C TRP A 52 1.79 13.76 11.03
N PHE A 53 2.51 14.89 11.13
CA PHE A 53 2.76 15.61 12.38
C PHE A 53 1.47 16.09 13.08
N GLU A 54 0.42 16.39 12.33
CA GLU A 54 -0.87 16.80 12.90
C GLU A 54 -1.77 15.59 13.19
N ILE A 55 -1.72 14.57 12.33
CA ILE A 55 -2.54 13.36 12.44
C ILE A 55 -2.10 12.51 13.64
N TYR A 56 -0.79 12.35 13.85
CA TYR A 56 -0.26 11.47 14.88
C TYR A 56 -0.69 11.86 16.31
N PRO A 57 -0.58 13.12 16.76
CA PRO A 57 -1.09 13.54 18.07
C PRO A 57 -2.58 13.28 18.25
N GLN A 58 -3.40 13.49 17.20
CA GLN A 58 -4.83 13.19 17.26
C GLN A 58 -5.07 11.69 17.48
N LEU A 59 -4.34 10.83 16.77
CA LEU A 59 -4.42 9.37 16.98
C LEU A 59 -4.01 8.98 18.40
N CYS A 60 -2.98 9.60 18.98
CA CYS A 60 -2.58 9.37 20.36
C CYS A 60 -3.65 9.77 21.38
N ILE A 61 -4.42 10.83 21.12
CA ILE A 61 -5.51 11.27 22.01
C ILE A 61 -6.71 10.33 21.89
N PHE A 62 -7.17 10.04 20.67
CA PHE A 62 -8.39 9.25 20.45
C PHE A 62 -8.20 7.74 20.68
N PHE A 63 -6.98 7.23 20.48
CA PHE A 63 -6.68 5.79 20.55
C PHE A 63 -5.53 5.49 21.51
N SER A 64 -5.45 6.22 22.62
CA SER A 64 -4.35 6.16 23.61
C SER A 64 -3.99 4.73 24.06
N GLU A 65 -4.97 3.89 24.34
CA GLU A 65 -4.77 2.49 24.76
C GLU A 65 -4.09 1.62 23.68
N ILE A 66 -4.41 1.86 22.41
CA ILE A 66 -3.81 1.16 21.27
C ILE A 66 -2.40 1.69 21.04
N MET A 67 -2.26 3.02 21.05
CA MET A 67 -1.00 3.70 20.79
C MET A 67 0.04 3.44 21.89
N SER A 68 -0.38 3.19 23.14
CA SER A 68 0.50 2.79 24.24
C SER A 68 1.33 1.53 23.95
N LYS A 69 0.88 0.65 23.04
CA LYS A 69 1.65 -0.56 22.66
C LYS A 69 2.84 -0.25 21.73
N TYR A 70 2.78 0.89 21.04
CA TYR A 70 3.74 1.29 20.02
C TYR A 70 4.60 2.48 20.46
N THR A 71 4.20 3.16 21.54
CA THR A 71 4.95 4.23 22.17
C THR A 71 5.91 3.59 23.18
N LYS A 72 7.22 3.66 22.92
CA LYS A 72 8.26 3.22 23.86
C LYS A 72 8.51 4.26 24.94
#